data_AF-A0A2M6ZWQ9-F1
#
_entry.id   AF-A0A2M6ZWQ9-F1
#
_cell.length_a   1.000
_cell.length_b   1.000
_cell.length_c   1.000
_cell.angle_alpha   90.00
_cell.angle_beta   90.00
_cell.angle_gamma   90.00
#
_symmetry.space_group_name_H-M   'P 1'
#
loop_
_entity.id
_entity.type
_entity.pdbx_description
1 polymer ?
#
loop_
_entity_poly.entity_id
_entity_poly.type
_entity_poly.pdbx_seq_one_letter_code
_entity_poly.pdbx_strand_id
1 'polypeptide(L)'
;MESPFVESLPEELEALFKALSKALFKVSEALSMEITGPIIVVIIFAVAFIAFVIFAIIKGQRRKLATGTEDMIGKVAVTQTELNPTGTVLAEGELWTAIAEGSKIKADEEVIITKVEGLKLWVTKKSKEKEEK
;
A
#
# COMPACT_ATOMS: atom_id res chain seq x y z
N MET A 1 -64.22 27.94 -19.51
CA MET A 1 -63.53 26.65 -19.66
C MET A 1 -62.32 26.94 -20.51
N GLU A 2 -61.17 27.15 -19.88
CA GLU A 2 -59.82 26.96 -20.44
C GLU A 2 -58.81 27.23 -19.30
N SER A 3 -57.67 26.56 -19.41
CA SER A 3 -56.93 25.83 -18.38
C SER A 3 -56.25 26.63 -17.25
N PRO A 4 -56.09 26.02 -16.06
CA PRO A 4 -55.18 26.49 -15.02
C PRO A 4 -53.73 26.15 -15.40
N PHE A 5 -52.76 26.77 -14.73
CA PHE A 5 -51.41 26.22 -14.57
C PHE A 5 -50.45 26.38 -15.77
N VAL A 6 -50.07 27.63 -16.07
CA VAL A 6 -48.73 27.87 -16.62
C VAL A 6 -47.80 27.96 -15.42
N GLU A 7 -47.25 26.82 -15.01
CA GLU A 7 -46.25 26.73 -13.94
C GLU A 7 -45.00 27.47 -14.41
N SER A 8 -44.83 28.70 -13.96
CA SER A 8 -43.61 29.47 -14.14
C SER A 8 -42.47 28.71 -13.47
N LEU A 9 -41.52 28.23 -14.28
CA LEU A 9 -40.32 27.56 -13.79
C LEU A 9 -39.67 28.45 -12.71
N PRO A 10 -39.35 27.94 -11.51
CA PRO A 10 -38.74 28.76 -10.47
C PRO A 10 -37.44 29.37 -11.02
N GLU A 11 -37.22 30.68 -10.86
CA GLU A 11 -36.06 31.39 -11.44
C GLU A 11 -34.72 30.74 -11.09
N GLU A 12 -34.64 30.08 -9.92
CA GLU A 12 -33.48 29.29 -9.51
C GLU A 12 -33.16 28.18 -10.51
N LEU A 13 -34.19 27.51 -11.05
CA LEU A 13 -34.01 26.43 -12.01
C LEU A 13 -33.54 26.97 -13.36
N GLU A 14 -34.02 28.13 -13.81
CA GLU A 14 -33.49 28.80 -15.01
C GLU A 14 -32.03 29.23 -14.82
N ALA A 15 -31.68 29.78 -13.66
CA ALA A 15 -30.31 30.16 -13.32
C ALA A 15 -29.38 28.93 -13.31
N LEU A 16 -29.84 27.81 -12.75
CA LEU A 16 -29.13 26.53 -12.74
C LEU A 16 -28.95 25.98 -14.16
N PHE A 17 -30.00 25.99 -14.99
CA PHE A 17 -29.90 25.56 -16.39
C PHE A 17 -28.93 26.43 -17.20
N LYS A 18 -28.96 27.75 -16.98
CA LYS A 18 -28.06 28.69 -17.65
C LYS A 18 -26.62 28.53 -17.17
N ALA A 19 -26.39 28.30 -15.89
CA ALA A 19 -25.08 27.99 -15.33
C ALA A 19 -24.55 26.65 -15.87
N LEU A 20 -25.40 25.62 -15.92
CA LEU A 20 -25.05 24.29 -16.43
C LEU A 20 -24.75 24.34 -17.93
N SER A 21 -25.58 25.04 -18.72
CA SER A 21 -25.37 25.28 -20.15
C SER A 21 -24.07 26.02 -20.41
N LYS A 22 -23.77 27.06 -19.61
CA LYS A 22 -22.51 27.82 -19.71
C LYS A 22 -21.28 26.98 -19.33
N ALA A 23 -21.42 26.11 -18.34
CA ALA A 23 -20.37 25.16 -17.95
C ALA A 23 -20.13 24.12 -19.07
N LEU A 24 -21.21 23.54 -19.61
CA LEU A 24 -21.16 22.60 -20.74
C LEU A 24 -20.54 23.24 -21.99
N PHE A 25 -20.91 24.49 -22.31
CA PHE A 25 -20.33 25.23 -23.42
C PHE A 25 -18.84 25.48 -23.23
N LYS A 26 -18.40 25.89 -22.03
CA LYS A 26 -16.98 26.03 -21.69
C LYS A 26 -16.21 24.70 -21.80
N VAL A 27 -16.82 23.60 -21.39
CA VAL A 27 -16.21 22.26 -21.54
C VAL A 27 -16.08 21.90 -23.01
N SER A 28 -17.11 22.16 -23.83
CA SER A 28 -17.06 21.95 -25.28
C SER A 28 -16.03 22.84 -25.97
N GLU A 29 -15.87 24.09 -25.54
CA GLU A 29 -14.89 25.05 -26.07
C GLU A 29 -13.46 24.66 -25.67
N ALA A 30 -13.25 24.19 -24.43
CA ALA A 30 -11.98 23.61 -24.00
C ALA A 30 -11.62 22.34 -24.77
N LEU A 31 -12.62 21.57 -25.20
CA LEU A 31 -12.46 20.38 -26.06
C LEU A 31 -12.30 20.75 -27.55
N SER A 32 -12.79 21.92 -27.97
CA SER A 32 -12.70 22.44 -29.35
C SER A 32 -11.50 23.37 -29.56
N MET A 33 -10.76 23.69 -28.50
CA MET A 33 -9.45 24.31 -28.59
C MET A 33 -8.63 23.42 -29.52
N GLU A 34 -8.18 23.98 -30.65
CA GLU A 34 -7.40 23.25 -31.64
C GLU A 34 -6.38 22.40 -30.91
N ILE A 35 -6.30 21.11 -31.24
CA ILE A 35 -5.28 20.21 -30.70
C ILE A 35 -3.94 20.66 -31.29
N THR A 36 -3.47 21.83 -30.89
CA THR A 36 -2.15 22.32 -31.18
C THR A 36 -1.22 21.41 -30.39
N GLY A 37 -0.15 20.93 -31.04
CA GLY A 37 0.87 20.06 -30.44
C GLY A 37 1.16 20.25 -28.93
N PRO A 38 1.25 21.46 -28.36
CA PRO A 38 1.44 21.67 -26.93
C PRO A 38 0.39 21.02 -26.01
N ILE A 39 -0.89 20.92 -26.39
CA ILE A 39 -1.93 20.32 -25.53
C ILE A 39 -1.68 18.81 -25.36
N ILE A 40 -1.30 18.13 -26.45
CA ILE A 40 -0.95 16.70 -26.41
C ILE A 40 0.24 16.48 -25.47
N VAL A 41 1.25 17.35 -25.54
CA VAL A 41 2.44 17.26 -24.67
C VAL A 41 2.06 17.42 -23.20
N VAL A 42 1.19 18.38 -22.87
CA VAL A 42 0.70 18.57 -21.50
C VAL A 42 -0.08 17.36 -20.99
N ILE A 43 -0.94 16.77 -21.83
CA ILE A 43 -1.70 15.56 -21.46
C ILE A 43 -0.75 14.38 -21.19
N ILE A 44 0.24 14.15 -22.06
CA ILE A 44 1.23 13.08 -21.87
C ILE A 44 1.99 13.30 -20.56
N PHE A 45 2.44 14.53 -20.29
CA PHE A 45 3.14 14.85 -19.05
C PHE A 45 2.25 14.65 -17.82
N ALA A 46 0.99 15.06 -17.88
CA ALA A 46 0.06 14.87 -16.77
C ALA A 46 -0.18 13.39 -16.47
N VAL A 47 -0.39 12.57 -17.51
CA VAL A 47 -0.56 11.11 -17.35
C VAL A 47 0.71 10.46 -16.80
N ALA A 48 1.89 10.81 -17.33
CA ALA A 48 3.17 10.30 -16.85
C ALA A 48 3.43 10.70 -15.38
N PHE A 49 3.10 11.95 -15.02
CA PHE A 49 3.24 12.44 -13.65
C PHE A 49 2.30 11.71 -12.69
N ILE A 50 1.04 11.52 -13.05
CA ILE A 50 0.08 10.76 -12.24
C ILE A 50 0.56 9.31 -12.06
N ALA A 51 1.00 8.65 -13.13
CA ALA A 51 1.55 7.30 -13.06
C ALA A 51 2.80 7.23 -12.16
N PHE A 52 3.69 8.22 -12.24
CA PHE A 52 4.86 8.33 -11.37
C PHE A 52 4.47 8.48 -9.90
N VAL A 53 3.49 9.34 -9.59
CA VAL A 53 3.00 9.53 -8.22
C VAL A 53 2.39 8.23 -7.67
N ILE A 54 1.54 7.56 -8.44
CA ILE A 54 0.96 6.26 -8.05
C ILE A 54 2.08 5.23 -7.80
N PHE A 55 3.06 5.14 -8.69
CA PHE A 55 4.21 4.26 -8.54
C PHE A 55 5.01 4.58 -7.27
N ALA A 56 5.27 5.87 -7.00
CA ALA A 56 5.97 6.32 -5.81
C ALA A 56 5.20 6.01 -4.52
N ILE A 57 3.87 6.15 -4.52
CA ILE A 57 3.00 5.78 -3.39
C ILE A 57 3.09 4.28 -3.12
N ILE A 58 2.89 3.44 -4.16
CA ILE A 58 2.96 1.98 -4.02
C ILE A 58 4.34 1.55 -3.50
N LYS A 59 5.42 2.12 -4.07
CA LYS A 59 6.80 1.84 -3.63
C LYS A 59 7.05 2.33 -2.21
N GLY A 60 6.51 3.48 -1.83
CA GLY A 60 6.62 4.05 -0.50
C GLY A 60 5.87 3.23 0.56
N GLN A 61 4.67 2.75 0.24
CA GLN A 61 3.90 1.87 1.12
C GLN A 61 4.60 0.52 1.33
N ARG A 62 5.21 -0.05 0.27
CA ARG A 62 6.03 -1.25 0.41
C ARG A 62 7.23 -1.08 1.34
N ARG A 63 7.86 0.11 1.35
CA ARG A 63 8.96 0.42 2.28
C ARG A 63 8.50 0.57 3.73
N LYS A 64 7.35 1.21 3.98
CA LYS A 64 6.83 1.38 5.35
C LYS A 64 6.44 0.06 6.03
N LEU A 65 6.08 -0.97 5.26
CA LEU A 65 5.83 -2.31 5.82
C LEU A 65 7.13 -3.04 6.22
N ALA A 66 8.27 -2.67 5.63
CA ALA A 66 9.54 -3.34 5.88
C ALA A 66 10.29 -2.80 7.11
N THR A 67 10.01 -1.57 7.55
CA THR A 67 10.82 -0.87 8.56
C THR A 67 10.72 -1.41 10.00
N GLY A 68 9.81 -2.34 10.28
CA GLY A 68 9.77 -3.06 11.58
C GLY A 68 10.34 -4.47 11.51
N THR A 69 10.22 -5.14 10.35
CA THR A 69 10.61 -6.55 10.17
C THR A 69 12.03 -6.74 9.68
N GLU A 70 12.63 -5.75 9.01
CA GLU A 70 14.06 -5.81 8.65
C GLU A 70 14.96 -5.77 9.89
N ASP A 71 14.55 -5.07 10.95
CA ASP A 71 15.30 -5.02 12.23
C ASP A 71 15.27 -6.35 13.00
N MET A 72 14.41 -7.29 12.62
CA MET A 72 14.37 -8.62 13.24
C MET A 72 15.51 -9.52 12.76
N ILE A 73 16.05 -9.28 11.56
CA ILE A 73 17.09 -10.14 10.98
C ILE A 73 18.37 -10.04 11.81
N GLY A 74 18.90 -11.19 12.21
CA GLY A 74 20.08 -11.30 13.08
C GLY A 74 19.76 -11.27 14.59
N LYS A 75 18.52 -10.95 14.99
CA LYS A 75 18.12 -10.99 16.40
C LYS A 75 17.88 -12.42 16.87
N VAL A 76 18.02 -12.60 18.19
CA VAL A 76 17.75 -13.86 18.88
C VAL A 76 16.26 -13.93 19.21
N ALA A 77 15.67 -15.09 18.96
CA ALA A 77 14.33 -15.45 19.40
C ALA A 77 14.38 -16.76 20.19
N VAL A 78 13.38 -17.00 21.04
CA VAL A 78 13.26 -18.23 21.83
C VAL A 78 12.07 -19.03 21.32
N THR A 79 12.26 -20.30 20.99
CA THR A 79 11.15 -21.16 20.54
C THR A 79 10.15 -21.39 21.67
N GLN A 80 8.86 -21.17 21.38
CA GLN A 80 7.76 -21.46 22.32
C GLN A 80 7.17 -22.85 22.06
N THR A 81 7.21 -23.29 20.81
CA THR A 81 6.85 -24.66 20.41
C THR A 81 8.00 -25.29 19.64
N GLU A 82 8.01 -26.62 19.53
CA GLU A 82 8.90 -27.30 18.59
C GLU A 82 8.69 -26.75 17.17
N LEU A 83 9.78 -26.44 16.47
CA LEU A 83 9.77 -26.05 15.06
C LEU A 83 10.05 -27.28 14.20
N ASN A 84 9.02 -27.79 13.53
CA ASN A 84 9.13 -28.96 12.64
C ASN A 84 8.15 -28.91 11.45
N PRO A 85 8.50 -28.23 10.35
CA PRO A 85 9.46 -27.12 10.27
C PRO A 85 8.86 -25.85 10.87
N THR A 86 7.54 -25.77 11.02
CA THR A 86 6.83 -24.59 11.52
C THR A 86 6.52 -24.74 13.01
N GLY A 87 6.51 -23.62 13.71
CA GLY A 87 6.00 -23.48 15.07
C GLY A 87 6.00 -22.01 15.46
N THR A 88 6.24 -21.72 16.74
CA THR A 88 6.20 -20.36 17.27
C THR A 88 7.46 -20.00 18.05
N VAL A 89 7.83 -18.72 17.98
CA VAL A 89 8.97 -18.15 18.70
C VAL A 89 8.54 -16.85 19.39
N LEU A 90 9.20 -16.50 20.49
CA LEU A 90 9.11 -15.19 21.12
C LEU A 90 10.28 -14.34 20.64
N ALA A 91 9.99 -13.22 19.97
CA ALA A 91 10.96 -12.25 19.48
C ALA A 91 10.48 -10.84 19.84
N GLU A 92 11.36 -10.01 20.42
CA GLU A 92 11.03 -8.63 20.85
C GLU A 92 9.76 -8.52 21.72
N GLY A 93 9.49 -9.54 22.55
CA GLY A 93 8.30 -9.59 23.42
C GLY A 93 7.00 -9.99 22.72
N GLU A 94 7.04 -10.31 21.42
CA GLU A 94 5.89 -10.74 20.63
C GLU A 94 6.03 -12.20 20.17
N LEU A 95 4.89 -12.86 19.97
CA LEU A 95 4.81 -14.27 19.60
C LEU A 95 4.62 -14.38 18.08
N TRP A 96 5.61 -14.95 17.40
CA TRP A 96 5.72 -15.00 15.95
C TRP A 96 5.63 -16.43 15.42
N THR A 97 5.09 -16.59 14.22
CA THR A 97 5.19 -17.86 13.48
C THR A 97 6.61 -18.00 12.93
N ALA A 98 7.29 -19.09 13.24
CA ALA A 98 8.64 -19.36 12.76
C ALA A 98 8.72 -20.65 11.94
N ILE A 99 9.66 -20.67 11.00
CA ILE A 99 10.02 -21.81 10.16
C ILE A 99 11.50 -22.10 10.38
N ALA A 100 11.82 -23.32 10.81
CA ALA A 100 13.18 -23.80 10.97
C ALA A 100 13.83 -24.07 9.60
N GLU A 101 14.93 -23.39 9.32
CA GLU A 101 15.80 -23.64 8.18
C GLU A 101 16.77 -24.77 8.52
N GLY A 102 16.31 -26.02 8.39
CA GLY A 102 17.15 -27.22 8.55
C GLY A 102 16.54 -28.26 9.49
N SER A 103 17.27 -28.61 10.53
CA SER A 103 16.84 -29.63 11.50
C SER A 103 15.75 -29.11 12.44
N LYS A 104 14.93 -30.02 12.98
CA LYS A 104 13.95 -29.70 14.02
C LYS A 104 14.60 -28.99 15.21
N ILE A 105 13.92 -27.97 15.70
CA ILE A 105 14.34 -27.15 16.85
C ILE A 105 13.34 -27.40 17.97
N LYS A 106 13.81 -27.77 19.16
CA LYS A 106 12.89 -28.04 20.29
C LYS A 106 12.29 -26.73 20.80
N ALA A 107 11.24 -26.84 21.61
CA ALA A 107 10.77 -25.70 22.41
C ALA A 107 11.87 -25.27 23.41
N ASP A 108 11.86 -23.99 23.76
CA ASP A 108 12.79 -23.34 24.71
C ASP A 108 14.27 -23.32 24.25
N GLU A 109 14.51 -23.28 22.93
CA GLU A 109 15.83 -23.13 22.32
C GLU A 109 16.01 -21.73 21.71
N GLU A 110 17.22 -21.17 21.84
CA GLU A 110 17.61 -19.92 21.19
C GLU A 110 17.88 -20.14 19.69
N VAL A 111 17.26 -19.30 18.87
CA VAL A 111 17.42 -19.29 17.41
C VAL A 111 17.75 -17.91 16.91
N ILE A 112 18.43 -17.83 15.77
CA ILE A 112 18.72 -16.58 15.07
C ILE A 112 17.76 -16.44 13.91
N ILE A 113 17.13 -15.26 13.79
CA ILE A 113 16.26 -14.92 12.67
C ILE A 113 17.13 -14.64 11.44
N THR A 114 16.98 -15.42 10.38
CA THR A 114 17.75 -15.32 9.14
C THR A 114 17.04 -14.50 8.07
N LYS A 115 15.70 -14.55 8.06
CA LYS A 115 14.86 -13.85 7.09
C LYS A 115 13.48 -13.58 7.66
N VAL A 116 12.87 -12.48 7.22
CA VAL A 116 11.45 -12.20 7.48
C VAL A 116 10.69 -12.05 6.17
N GLU A 117 9.54 -12.70 6.09
CA GLU A 117 8.63 -12.56 4.94
C GLU A 117 7.17 -12.58 5.45
N GLY A 118 6.52 -11.41 5.33
CA GLY A 118 5.20 -11.17 5.91
C GLY A 118 5.22 -11.26 7.44
N LEU A 119 4.41 -12.16 7.99
CA LEU A 119 4.30 -12.43 9.43
C LEU A 119 5.00 -13.74 9.84
N LYS A 120 5.95 -14.21 9.03
CA LYS A 120 6.70 -15.44 9.26
C LYS A 120 8.18 -15.13 9.40
N LEU A 121 8.82 -15.77 10.37
CA LEU A 121 10.25 -15.68 10.62
C LEU A 121 10.92 -16.97 10.16
N TRP A 122 12.00 -16.86 9.41
CA TRP A 122 12.88 -17.97 9.12
C TRP A 122 13.99 -17.93 10.16
N VAL A 123 14.26 -19.09 10.76
CA VAL A 123 15.17 -19.16 11.89
C VAL A 123 16.10 -20.36 11.77
N THR A 124 17.32 -20.19 12.28
CA THR A 124 18.31 -21.26 12.39
C THR A 124 18.78 -21.39 13.83
N LYS A 125 19.28 -22.57 14.21
CA LYS A 125 19.84 -22.78 15.56
C LYS A 125 21.02 -21.85 15.77
N LYS A 126 21.05 -21.17 16.92
CA LYS A 126 22.23 -20.40 17.33
C LYS A 126 23.36 -21.39 17.59
N SER A 127 24.33 -21.47 16.68
CA SER A 127 25.55 -22.25 16.91
C SER A 127 26.28 -21.59 18.08
N LYS A 128 26.41 -22.32 19.21
CA LYS A 128 27.31 -21.93 20.29
C LYS A 128 28.75 -22.06 19.79
N GLU A 129 29.25 -21.03 19.12
CA GLU A 129 30.69 -20.88 18.96
C GLU A 129 31.22 -20.39 20.31
N LYS A 130 32.10 -21.20 20.91
CA LYS A 130 32.64 -21.04 22.26
C LYS A 130 33.13 -19.62 22.50
N GLU A 131 32.65 -19.00 23.57
CA GLU A 131 33.47 -18.09 24.36
C GLU A 131 34.66 -18.90 24.90
N GLU A 132 35.83 -18.68 24.31
CA GLU A 132 37.11 -18.97 24.94
C GLU A 132 37.92 -17.65 24.92
N LYS A 133 37.84 -16.89 26.01
CA LYS A 133 39.00 -16.21 26.58
C LYS A 133 38.78 -15.77 28.03
#